data_AF-A0A3D5P041-F1
#
_entry.id   AF-A0A3D5P041-F1
#
_cell.length_a   1.000
_cell.length_b   1.000
_cell.length_c   1.000
_cell.angle_alpha   90.00
_cell.angle_beta   90.00
_cell.angle_gamma   90.00
#
_symmetry.space_group_name_H-M   'P 1'
#
loop_
_entity.id
_entity.type
_entity.pdbx_description
1 polymer ?
#
loop_
_entity_poly.entity_id
_entity_poly.type
_entity_poly.pdbx_seq_one_letter_code
_entity_poly.pdbx_strand_id
1 'polypeptide(L)'
;PTAGLHFTDEILAELRAKGVVVKSVLLHVGLGTFRPVSVEDLGRHHMDSEEFIVPEDTVEAIKTAKASGNRVVAVGTTVVRALESAVVTPNGLKPMRGWTDKFIKPPFEFKVIDSLITNFHQPKSTLLMLVSALSTRDMIIKAYKAAIAENYRFFSYGDAMFIR
;
A
#
# COMPACT_ATOMS: atom_id res chain seq x y z
N PRO A 1 -6.74 -5.25 6.33
CA PRO A 1 -6.16 -3.90 6.10
C PRO A 1 -7.03 -2.83 6.77
N THR A 2 -6.53 -2.13 7.78
CA THR A 2 -7.36 -1.17 8.54
C THR A 2 -7.55 0.16 7.84
N ALA A 3 -6.68 0.52 6.89
CA ALA A 3 -6.85 1.75 6.10
C ALA A 3 -8.16 1.78 5.28
N GLY A 4 -8.66 0.61 4.88
CA GLY A 4 -9.95 0.49 4.20
C GLY A 4 -11.16 0.78 5.10
N LEU A 5 -11.00 0.72 6.43
CA LEU A 5 -12.09 0.97 7.39
C LEU A 5 -12.51 2.46 7.44
N HIS A 6 -11.70 3.35 6.86
CA HIS A 6 -12.04 4.77 6.70
C HIS A 6 -13.06 5.02 5.58
N PHE A 7 -13.34 4.01 4.75
CA PHE A 7 -14.28 4.11 3.63
C PHE A 7 -15.61 3.50 4.04
N THR A 8 -16.60 4.35 4.29
CA THR A 8 -17.98 3.92 4.48
C THR A 8 -18.64 3.64 3.13
N ASP A 9 -19.80 2.97 3.14
CA ASP A 9 -20.56 2.72 1.93
C ASP A 9 -21.01 4.03 1.24
N GLU A 10 -21.27 5.08 2.02
CA GLU A 10 -21.59 6.41 1.51
C GLU A 10 -20.39 7.03 0.77
N ILE A 11 -19.20 6.99 1.36
CA ILE A 11 -17.98 7.49 0.71
C ILE A 11 -17.70 6.71 -0.58
N LEU A 12 -17.85 5.38 -0.55
CA LEU A 12 -17.67 4.55 -1.74
C LEU A 12 -18.71 4.84 -2.82
N ALA A 13 -19.96 5.12 -2.45
CA ALA A 13 -21.01 5.52 -3.38
C ALA A 13 -20.70 6.88 -4.02
N GLU A 14 -20.26 7.87 -3.23
CA GLU A 14 -19.85 9.18 -3.75
C GLU A 14 -18.66 9.10 -4.72
N LEU A 15 -17.66 8.27 -4.40
CA LEU A 15 -16.53 8.04 -5.28
C LEU A 15 -16.97 7.42 -6.62
N ARG A 16 -17.84 6.41 -6.58
CA ARG A 16 -18.39 5.79 -7.80
C ARG A 16 -19.22 6.79 -8.61
N ALA A 17 -20.02 7.63 -7.96
CA ALA A 17 -20.80 8.69 -8.62
C ALA A 17 -19.89 9.73 -9.30
N LYS A 18 -18.68 9.96 -8.78
CA LYS A 18 -17.64 10.79 -9.39
C LYS A 18 -16.83 10.08 -10.49
N GLY A 19 -17.19 8.84 -10.85
CA GLY A 19 -16.51 8.05 -11.87
C GLY A 19 -15.25 7.32 -11.39
N VAL A 20 -14.99 7.26 -10.07
CA VAL A 20 -13.87 6.49 -9.53
C VAL A 20 -14.20 5.00 -9.58
N VAL A 21 -13.34 4.24 -10.26
CA VAL A 21 -13.44 2.78 -10.33
C VAL A 21 -12.83 2.18 -9.06
N VAL A 22 -13.61 1.37 -8.34
CA VAL A 22 -13.16 0.67 -7.12
C VAL A 22 -13.01 -0.82 -7.43
N LYS A 23 -11.81 -1.36 -7.16
CA LYS A 23 -11.47 -2.77 -7.33
C LYS A 23 -10.77 -3.30 -6.08
N SER A 24 -10.78 -4.62 -5.91
CA SER A 24 -10.26 -5.30 -4.72
C SER A 24 -9.21 -6.33 -5.07
N VAL A 25 -8.19 -6.43 -4.22
CA VAL A 25 -7.25 -7.56 -4.17
C VAL A 25 -7.42 -8.29 -2.84
N LEU A 26 -7.00 -9.55 -2.79
CA LEU A 26 -6.93 -10.31 -1.54
C LEU A 26 -5.48 -10.47 -1.13
N LEU A 27 -5.20 -10.34 0.17
CA LEU A 27 -3.94 -10.78 0.76
C LEU A 27 -4.20 -11.24 2.20
N HIS A 28 -3.80 -12.47 2.49
CA HIS A 28 -3.91 -13.10 3.79
C HIS A 28 -2.74 -12.64 4.66
N VAL A 29 -2.99 -11.64 5.49
CA VAL A 29 -1.97 -11.06 6.37
C VAL A 29 -1.63 -12.04 7.48
N GLY A 30 -0.34 -12.36 7.63
CA GLY A 30 0.21 -13.14 8.72
C GLY A 30 0.76 -12.24 9.84
N LEU A 31 1.16 -12.86 10.96
CA LEU A 31 1.72 -12.14 12.11
C LEU A 31 3.02 -11.39 11.78
N GLY A 32 3.78 -11.86 10.78
CA GLY A 32 5.05 -11.25 10.35
C GLY A 32 4.94 -9.81 9.88
N THR A 33 3.82 -9.41 9.27
CA THR A 33 3.63 -8.05 8.74
C THR A 33 3.74 -6.97 9.82
N PHE A 34 3.43 -7.30 11.08
CA PHE A 34 3.46 -6.35 12.20
C PHE A 34 4.71 -6.46 13.08
N ARG A 35 5.65 -7.37 12.76
CA ARG A 35 6.87 -7.52 13.56
C ARG A 35 7.78 -6.29 13.38
N PRO A 36 8.38 -5.78 14.47
CA PRO A 36 9.41 -4.74 14.36
C PRO A 36 10.60 -5.22 13.53
N VAL A 37 11.23 -4.30 12.77
CA VAL A 37 12.49 -4.60 12.12
C VAL A 37 13.61 -4.48 13.17
N SER A 38 14.22 -5.61 13.53
CA SER A 38 15.27 -5.69 14.56
C SER A 38 16.69 -5.83 13.99
N VAL A 39 16.85 -5.77 12.66
CA VAL A 39 18.15 -5.90 11.99
C VAL A 39 18.74 -4.53 11.66
N GLU A 40 20.06 -4.39 11.80
CA GLU A 40 20.78 -3.17 11.40
C GLU A 40 20.90 -3.07 9.86
N ASP A 41 21.13 -4.21 9.21
CA ASP A 41 21.15 -4.33 7.76
C ASP A 41 19.77 -4.77 7.23
N LEU A 42 19.06 -3.84 6.59
CA LEU A 42 17.74 -4.10 6.01
C LEU A 42 17.76 -5.16 4.90
N GLY A 43 18.91 -5.45 4.30
CA GLY A 43 19.04 -6.55 3.33
C GLY A 43 18.86 -7.93 3.95
N ARG A 44 19.00 -8.05 5.28
CA ARG A 44 18.86 -9.31 6.03
C ARG A 44 17.48 -9.51 6.64
N HIS A 45 16.56 -8.56 6.46
CA HIS A 45 15.19 -8.72 6.95
C HIS A 45 14.40 -9.59 5.99
N HIS A 46 13.87 -10.70 6.49
CA HIS A 46 12.97 -11.58 5.75
C HIS A 46 11.54 -11.34 6.22
N MET A 47 10.65 -11.05 5.26
CA MET A 47 9.21 -11.02 5.50
C MET A 47 8.68 -12.44 5.58
N ASP A 48 7.70 -12.68 6.45
CA ASP A 48 6.91 -13.90 6.37
C ASP A 48 6.10 -13.88 5.07
N SER A 49 6.04 -15.02 4.38
CA SER A 49 5.32 -15.12 3.11
C SER A 49 3.82 -15.11 3.33
N GLU A 50 3.10 -14.34 2.52
CA GLU A 50 1.65 -14.15 2.62
C GLU A 50 0.97 -14.51 1.30
N GLU A 51 -0.13 -15.25 1.37
CA GLU A 51 -0.91 -15.59 0.18
C GLU A 51 -1.67 -14.35 -0.32
N PHE A 52 -1.64 -14.11 -1.63
CA PHE A 52 -2.36 -13.02 -2.26
C PHE A 52 -3.06 -13.45 -3.56
N ILE A 53 -4.11 -12.70 -3.91
CA ILE A 53 -4.85 -12.84 -5.16
C ILE A 53 -5.09 -11.46 -5.77
N VAL A 54 -4.64 -11.28 -7.01
CA VAL A 54 -4.99 -10.14 -7.87
C VAL A 54 -5.92 -10.67 -8.98
N PRO A 55 -7.22 -10.40 -8.89
CA PRO A 55 -8.20 -10.84 -9.89
C PRO A 55 -7.99 -10.19 -11.27
N GLU A 56 -8.46 -10.86 -12.33
CA GLU A 56 -8.33 -10.37 -13.70
C GLU A 56 -9.02 -9.02 -13.93
N ASP A 57 -10.22 -8.86 -13.40
CA ASP A 57 -11.00 -7.62 -13.52
C ASP A 57 -10.31 -6.41 -12.86
N THR A 58 -9.48 -6.65 -11.84
CA THR A 58 -8.67 -5.64 -11.16
C THR A 58 -7.48 -5.24 -12.02
N VAL A 59 -6.82 -6.21 -12.66
CA VAL A 59 -5.71 -5.95 -13.58
C VAL A 59 -6.18 -5.17 -14.80
N GLU A 60 -7.30 -5.57 -15.40
CA GLU A 60 -7.85 -4.86 -16.56
C GLU A 60 -8.25 -3.42 -16.21
N ALA A 61 -8.91 -3.20 -15.07
CA ALA A 61 -9.23 -1.85 -14.61
C ALA A 61 -7.98 -0.97 -14.40
N ILE A 62 -6.91 -1.53 -13.84
CA ILE A 62 -5.63 -0.83 -13.67
C ILE A 62 -4.99 -0.49 -15.02
N LYS A 63 -4.97 -1.43 -15.97
CA LYS A 63 -4.44 -1.19 -17.32
C LYS A 63 -5.23 -0.11 -18.04
N THR A 64 -6.56 -0.16 -18.00
CA THR A 64 -7.42 0.87 -18.57
C THR A 64 -7.13 2.23 -17.93
N ALA A 65 -7.04 2.30 -16.59
CA ALA A 65 -6.72 3.54 -15.90
C ALA A 65 -5.39 4.13 -16.38
N LYS A 66 -4.31 3.34 -16.41
CA LYS A 66 -2.99 3.80 -16.86
C LYS A 66 -2.97 4.19 -18.35
N ALA A 67 -3.63 3.43 -19.22
CA ALA A 67 -3.74 3.74 -20.65
C ALA A 67 -4.49 5.06 -20.90
N SER A 68 -5.45 5.40 -20.04
CA SER A 68 -6.19 6.68 -20.08
C SER A 68 -5.50 7.81 -19.32
N GLY A 69 -4.27 7.62 -18.82
CA GLY A 69 -3.55 8.64 -18.03
C GLY A 69 -4.13 8.88 -16.63
N ASN A 70 -5.00 8.00 -16.15
CA ASN A 70 -5.55 8.04 -14.80
C ASN A 70 -4.61 7.40 -13.78
N ARG A 71 -4.81 7.75 -12.51
CA ARG A 71 -4.00 7.28 -11.38
C ARG A 71 -4.57 6.02 -10.76
N VAL A 72 -3.68 5.17 -10.26
CA VAL A 72 -3.98 4.00 -9.43
C VAL A 72 -3.68 4.35 -7.97
N VAL A 73 -4.73 4.45 -7.16
CA VAL A 73 -4.63 4.77 -5.73
C VAL A 73 -4.80 3.48 -4.91
N ALA A 74 -3.75 3.07 -4.20
CA ALA A 74 -3.83 1.95 -3.28
C ALA A 74 -4.44 2.38 -1.94
N VAL A 75 -5.34 1.56 -1.40
CA VAL A 75 -5.88 1.73 -0.04
C VAL A 75 -5.28 0.66 0.87
N GLY A 76 -4.21 1.03 1.57
CA GLY A 76 -3.44 0.19 2.47
C GLY A 76 -2.20 -0.43 1.83
N THR A 77 -1.15 -0.57 2.65
CA THR A 77 0.15 -1.14 2.28
C THR A 77 0.08 -2.60 1.81
N THR A 78 -0.90 -3.35 2.31
CA THR A 78 -1.20 -4.72 1.85
C THR A 78 -1.58 -4.76 0.37
N VAL A 79 -2.35 -3.79 -0.11
CA VAL A 79 -2.74 -3.69 -1.52
C VAL A 79 -1.53 -3.39 -2.39
N VAL A 80 -0.66 -2.48 -1.91
CA VAL A 80 0.61 -2.15 -2.58
C VAL A 80 1.46 -3.40 -2.76
N ARG A 81 1.68 -4.19 -1.69
CA ARG A 81 2.47 -5.43 -1.76
C ARG A 81 1.87 -6.44 -2.74
N ALA A 82 0.57 -6.69 -2.69
CA ALA A 82 -0.09 -7.63 -3.60
C ALA A 82 0.08 -7.21 -5.07
N LEU A 83 -0.18 -5.94 -5.39
CA LEU A 83 -0.10 -5.42 -6.76
C LEU A 83 1.34 -5.38 -7.27
N GLU A 84 2.29 -4.88 -6.49
CA GLU A 84 3.70 -4.84 -6.90
C GLU A 84 4.29 -6.25 -7.01
N SER A 85 3.79 -7.23 -6.25
CA SER A 85 4.17 -8.65 -6.38
C SER A 85 3.59 -9.35 -7.60
N ALA A 86 2.44 -8.90 -8.10
CA ALA A 86 1.84 -9.40 -9.34
C ALA A 86 2.46 -8.81 -10.62
N VAL A 87 3.47 -7.94 -10.51
CA VAL A 87 4.21 -7.42 -11.65
C VAL A 87 5.25 -8.46 -12.10
N VAL A 88 5.05 -9.00 -13.30
CA VAL A 88 5.97 -9.94 -13.94
C VAL A 88 6.76 -9.19 -15.00
N THR A 89 8.02 -8.87 -14.75
CA THR A 89 8.91 -8.22 -15.73
C THR A 89 9.22 -9.19 -16.88
N PRO A 90 9.18 -8.75 -18.16
CA PRO A 90 8.85 -7.41 -18.67
C PRO A 90 7.35 -7.20 -18.99
N ASN A 91 6.51 -8.19 -18.72
CA ASN A 91 5.11 -8.27 -19.14
C ASN A 91 4.13 -7.41 -18.32
N GLY A 92 4.60 -6.71 -17.28
CA GLY A 92 3.80 -5.84 -16.42
C GLY A 92 2.90 -6.61 -15.45
N LEU A 93 1.86 -5.93 -14.96
CA LEU A 93 0.88 -6.50 -14.03
C LEU A 93 0.06 -7.61 -14.69
N LYS A 94 -0.05 -8.77 -14.02
CA LYS A 94 -0.84 -9.93 -14.48
C LYS A 94 -1.81 -10.41 -13.40
N PRO A 95 -2.95 -11.01 -13.78
CA PRO A 95 -3.81 -11.69 -12.81
C PRO A 95 -3.00 -12.81 -12.16
N MET A 96 -3.04 -12.91 -10.85
CA MET A 96 -2.13 -13.80 -10.12
C MET A 96 -2.73 -14.25 -8.80
N ARG A 97 -2.59 -15.54 -8.50
CA ARG A 97 -2.69 -16.08 -7.13
C ARG A 97 -1.33 -16.66 -6.78
N GLY A 98 -0.82 -16.34 -5.60
CA GLY A 98 0.50 -16.81 -5.20
C GLY A 98 0.87 -16.36 -3.80
N TRP A 99 2.16 -16.45 -3.52
CA TRP A 99 2.76 -16.11 -2.25
C TRP A 99 3.69 -14.93 -2.42
N THR A 100 3.72 -14.03 -1.44
CA THR A 100 4.64 -12.89 -1.45
C THR A 100 5.28 -12.65 -0.10
N ASP A 101 6.60 -12.61 -0.12
CA ASP A 101 7.50 -12.12 0.93
C ASP A 101 8.16 -10.79 0.53
N LYS A 102 7.55 -10.07 -0.44
CA LYS A 102 8.15 -8.87 -1.02
C LYS A 102 8.32 -7.80 0.05
N PHE A 103 9.58 -7.47 0.33
CA PHE A 103 9.97 -6.40 1.24
C PHE A 103 10.20 -5.10 0.47
N ILE A 104 9.22 -4.19 0.55
CA ILE A 104 9.27 -2.88 -0.13
C ILE A 104 9.95 -1.88 0.81
N LYS A 105 11.13 -1.39 0.41
CA LYS A 105 11.91 -0.38 1.13
C LYS A 105 12.67 0.53 0.16
N PRO A 106 13.07 1.74 0.56
CA PRO A 106 13.87 2.61 -0.30
C PRO A 106 15.25 2.00 -0.64
N PRO A 107 15.76 2.21 -1.88
CA PRO A 107 15.02 2.69 -3.05
C PRO A 107 14.09 1.59 -3.60
N PHE A 108 12.90 1.98 -4.07
CA PHE A 108 11.97 1.08 -4.75
C PHE A 108 11.29 1.83 -5.90
N GLU A 109 11.19 1.19 -7.06
CA GLU A 109 10.47 1.74 -8.21
C GLU A 109 9.08 1.10 -8.29
N PHE A 110 8.05 1.88 -7.99
CA PHE A 110 6.66 1.43 -8.11
C PHE A 110 6.27 1.31 -9.57
N LYS A 111 5.77 0.15 -9.98
CA LYS A 111 5.33 -0.10 -11.35
C LYS A 111 3.82 0.10 -11.51
N VAL A 112 3.07 -0.02 -10.41
CA VAL A 112 1.60 0.03 -10.43
C VAL A 112 1.09 1.24 -9.66
N ILE A 113 1.59 1.48 -8.46
CA ILE A 113 0.98 2.43 -7.52
C ILE A 113 1.42 3.86 -7.79
N ASP A 114 0.45 4.76 -7.98
CA ASP A 114 0.70 6.20 -8.17
C ASP A 114 0.45 6.99 -6.88
N SER A 115 -0.43 6.51 -6.00
CA SER A 115 -0.76 7.16 -4.72
C SER A 115 -1.19 6.13 -3.68
N LEU A 116 -1.06 6.47 -2.39
CA LEU A 116 -1.39 5.56 -1.27
C LEU A 116 -2.21 6.27 -0.20
N ILE A 117 -3.30 5.63 0.22
CA ILE A 117 -4.03 5.94 1.44
C ILE A 117 -3.69 4.89 2.48
N THR A 118 -3.17 5.29 3.64
CA THR A 118 -2.76 4.36 4.70
C THR A 118 -2.86 5.00 6.09
N ASN A 119 -2.82 4.21 7.16
CA ASN A 119 -2.73 4.73 8.52
C ASN A 119 -1.32 5.26 8.85
N PHE A 120 -1.19 5.97 9.98
CA PHE A 120 0.13 6.24 10.56
C PHE A 120 0.72 4.98 11.21
N HIS A 121 1.88 4.54 10.74
CA HIS A 121 2.56 3.32 11.18
C HIS A 121 3.59 3.57 12.29
N GLN A 122 3.89 2.51 13.05
CA GLN A 122 4.90 2.53 14.11
C GLN A 122 6.29 2.90 13.58
N PRO A 123 7.10 3.68 14.32
CA PRO A 123 8.51 3.87 14.02
C PRO A 123 9.24 2.53 13.88
N LYS A 124 10.22 2.46 12.96
CA LYS A 124 11.02 1.25 12.68
C LYS A 124 10.19 0.02 12.26
N SER A 125 9.01 0.22 11.65
CA SER A 125 8.20 -0.85 11.05
C SER A 125 8.46 -1.02 9.55
N THR A 126 8.23 -2.22 9.04
CA THR A 126 8.25 -2.53 7.60
C THR A 126 7.24 -1.68 6.82
N LEU A 127 6.09 -1.39 7.42
CA LEU A 127 5.06 -0.53 6.83
C LEU A 127 5.54 0.92 6.65
N LEU A 128 6.25 1.46 7.64
CA LEU A 128 6.85 2.79 7.52
C LEU A 128 7.93 2.83 6.44
N MET A 129 8.69 1.73 6.27
CA MET A 129 9.68 1.62 5.18
C MET A 129 9.01 1.62 3.80
N LEU A 130 7.93 0.86 3.61
CA LEU A 130 7.15 0.87 2.37
C LEU A 130 6.61 2.27 2.06
N VAL A 131 6.02 2.92 3.06
CA VAL A 131 5.52 4.30 2.94
C VAL A 131 6.64 5.27 2.59
N SER A 132 7.82 5.10 3.19
CA SER A 132 9.02 5.90 2.89
C SER A 132 9.63 5.61 1.53
N ALA A 133 9.25 4.51 0.86
CA ALA A 133 9.68 4.22 -0.50
C ALA A 133 8.82 4.97 -1.53
N LEU A 134 7.54 5.21 -1.22
CA LEU A 134 6.62 5.96 -2.07
C LEU A 134 6.80 7.49 -1.98
N SER A 135 7.48 7.96 -0.94
CA SER A 135 7.84 9.36 -0.76
C SER A 135 9.33 9.48 -0.40
N THR A 136 9.79 10.64 0.05
CA THR A 136 11.13 10.77 0.61
C THR A 136 11.10 10.61 2.13
N ARG A 137 12.19 10.09 2.70
CA ARG A 137 12.34 9.96 4.15
C ARG A 137 12.09 11.28 4.87
N ASP A 138 12.60 12.39 4.34
CA ASP A 138 12.45 13.72 4.95
C ASP A 138 10.99 14.19 4.95
N MET A 139 10.26 13.94 3.85
CA MET A 139 8.83 14.26 3.76
C MET A 139 8.00 13.44 4.74
N ILE A 140 8.26 12.14 4.86
CA ILE A 140 7.57 11.28 5.83
C ILE A 140 7.87 11.73 7.27
N ILE A 141 9.13 12.02 7.61
CA ILE A 141 9.49 12.51 8.95
C ILE A 141 8.79 13.84 9.25
N LYS A 142 8.75 14.77 8.29
CA LYS A 142 8.06 16.05 8.43
C LYS A 142 6.56 15.85 8.67
N ALA A 143 5.92 14.99 7.88
CA ALA A 143 4.50 14.67 8.02
C ALA A 143 4.19 14.06 9.39
N TYR A 144 5.02 13.13 9.87
CA TYR A 144 4.85 12.51 11.19
C TYR A 144 5.01 13.51 12.34
N LYS A 145 5.98 14.43 12.26
CA LYS A 145 6.13 15.49 13.26
C LYS A 145 4.91 16.41 13.29
N ALA A 146 4.39 16.79 12.13
CA ALA A 146 3.18 17.59 12.04
C ALA A 146 1.97 16.84 12.63
N ALA A 147 1.78 15.56 12.28
CA ALA A 147 0.71 14.73 12.82
C ALA A 147 0.76 14.63 14.36
N ILE A 148 1.96 14.50 14.94
CA ILE A 148 2.13 14.52 16.40
C ILE A 148 1.76 15.88 17.00
N ALA A 149 2.23 16.98 16.40
CA ALA A 149 1.95 18.33 16.88
C ALA A 149 0.44 18.66 16.84
N GLU A 150 -0.26 18.14 15.83
CA GLU A 150 -1.70 18.31 15.62
C GLU A 150 -2.56 17.23 16.31
N ASN A 151 -1.97 16.40 17.19
CA ASN A 151 -2.66 15.34 17.94
C ASN A 151 -3.44 14.33 17.09
N TYR A 152 -2.92 13.98 15.91
CA TYR A 152 -3.44 12.87 15.11
C TYR A 152 -3.34 11.57 15.91
N ARG A 153 -4.31 10.70 15.70
CA ARG A 153 -4.36 9.35 16.27
C ARG A 153 -3.59 8.41 15.35
N PHE A 154 -2.75 7.55 15.92
CA PHE A 154 -1.85 6.68 15.16
C PHE A 154 -2.35 5.22 15.12
N PHE A 155 -1.69 4.40 14.30
CA PHE A 155 -1.90 2.96 14.18
C PHE A 155 -3.25 2.57 13.55
N SER A 156 -3.64 1.31 13.77
CA SER A 156 -4.73 0.64 13.06
C SER A 156 -6.07 1.37 13.11
N TYR A 157 -6.42 1.95 14.26
CA TYR A 157 -7.70 2.64 14.49
C TYR A 157 -7.55 4.16 14.57
N GLY A 158 -6.35 4.66 14.26
CA GLY A 158 -6.07 6.08 14.19
C GLY A 158 -6.48 6.68 12.85
N ASP A 159 -5.99 7.89 12.59
CA ASP A 159 -6.28 8.64 11.37
C ASP A 159 -5.54 8.07 10.15
N ALA A 160 -5.89 8.61 8.98
CA ALA A 160 -5.33 8.22 7.69
C ALA A 160 -4.42 9.32 7.10
N MET A 161 -3.53 8.90 6.23
CA MET A 161 -2.63 9.73 5.44
C MET A 161 -2.82 9.39 3.96
N PHE A 162 -2.87 10.43 3.11
CA PHE A 162 -2.87 10.31 1.67
C PHE A 162 -1.55 10.83 1.08
N ILE A 163 -0.84 9.95 0.37
CA ILE A 163 0.45 10.22 -0.26
C ILE A 163 0.23 10.27 -1.78
N ARG A 164 0.65 11.37 -2.41
CA ARG A 164 0.48 11.66 -3.83
C ARG A 164 1.77 12.15 -4.47
#